data_AF-A0A7S2HVV1-F1
#
_entry.id   AF-A0A7S2HVV1-F1
#
_cell.length_a   1.000
_cell.length_b   1.000
_cell.length_c   1.000
_cell.angle_alpha   90.00
_cell.angle_beta   90.00
_cell.angle_gamma   90.00
#
_symmetry.space_group_name_H-M   'P 1'
#
loop_
_entity.id
_entity.type
_entity.pdbx_description
1 polymer ?
#
loop_
_entity_poly.entity_id
_entity_poly.type
_entity_poly.pdbx_seq_one_letter_code
_entity_poly.pdbx_strand_id
1 'polypeptide(L)'
;DFEGMKTTLDCIHAHVVCLEDKLHAYSVHISALSSQHNNHDAMEVGLNVLGRMGVTFPSDPDDTIVREEFSKTKIMLEGDAFAQVASKSIVDKRMLFIMELLESMAYVAYYTKHQFTSLFANRMVQLSLLHGICESAPF
;
A
#
# COMPACT_ATOMS: atom_id res chain seq x y z
N ASP A 1 4.96 14.06 22.13
CA ASP A 1 6.41 14.30 22.11
C ASP A 1 7.01 13.48 20.98
N PHE A 2 7.54 14.14 19.96
CA PHE A 2 7.83 13.55 18.64
C PHE A 2 9.19 12.83 18.59
N GLU A 3 10.16 13.32 19.38
CA GLU A 3 11.41 12.61 19.66
C GLU A 3 11.09 11.24 20.26
N GLY A 4 10.19 11.20 21.26
CA GLY A 4 9.72 9.96 21.87
C GLY A 4 9.09 8.98 20.88
N MET A 5 8.36 9.45 19.87
CA MET A 5 7.73 8.58 18.87
C MET A 5 8.74 7.98 17.90
N LYS A 6 9.78 8.73 17.53
CA LYS A 6 10.90 8.27 16.70
C LYS A 6 11.74 7.23 17.45
N THR A 7 12.05 7.49 18.72
CA THR A 7 12.75 6.51 19.60
C THR A 7 11.91 5.25 19.82
N THR A 8 10.58 5.38 19.86
CA THR A 8 9.66 4.24 20.00
C THR A 8 9.63 3.38 18.73
N LEU A 9 9.64 3.99 17.54
CA LEU A 9 9.76 3.28 16.26
C LEU A 9 11.09 2.53 16.13
N ASP A 10 12.20 3.14 16.57
CA ASP A 10 13.51 2.49 16.60
C ASP A 10 13.56 1.33 17.62
N CYS A 11 12.92 1.50 18.79
CA CYS A 11 12.76 0.44 19.78
C CYS A 11 11.88 -0.72 19.28
N ILE A 12 10.77 -0.40 18.59
CA ILE A 12 9.90 -1.39 17.92
C ILE A 12 10.70 -2.14 16.86
N HIS A 13 11.52 -1.43 16.08
CA HIS A 13 12.40 -2.05 15.09
C HIS A 13 13.40 -3.03 15.72
N ALA A 14 13.91 -2.71 16.91
CA ALA A 14 14.90 -3.50 17.65
C ALA A 14 14.31 -4.68 18.47
N HIS A 15 13.04 -4.61 18.90
CA HIS A 15 12.47 -5.57 19.87
C HIS A 15 11.22 -6.32 19.41
N VAL A 16 10.61 -5.95 18.28
CA VAL A 16 9.35 -6.56 17.86
C VAL A 16 9.60 -7.82 17.03
N VAL A 17 9.13 -8.94 17.59
CA VAL A 17 9.22 -10.31 17.06
C VAL A 17 8.08 -10.61 16.06
N CYS A 18 6.95 -9.89 16.13
CA CYS A 18 5.77 -10.13 15.31
C CYS A 18 5.61 -9.09 14.19
N LEU A 19 5.35 -9.55 12.96
CA LEU A 19 5.14 -8.67 11.80
C LEU A 19 4.02 -7.66 12.09
N GLU A 20 2.89 -8.13 12.61
CA GLU A 20 1.66 -7.35 12.90
C GLU A 20 1.87 -6.08 13.72
N ASP A 21 2.75 -6.12 14.72
CA ASP A 21 3.04 -4.94 15.57
C ASP A 21 3.86 -3.87 14.81
N LYS A 22 4.75 -4.30 13.91
CA LYS A 22 5.48 -3.38 13.01
C LYS A 22 4.54 -2.75 11.99
N LEU A 23 3.59 -3.54 11.49
CA LEU A 23 2.59 -3.11 10.54
C LEU A 23 1.67 -2.02 11.12
N HIS A 24 1.14 -2.24 12.32
CA HIS A 24 0.32 -1.24 13.00
C HIS A 24 1.11 0.05 13.29
N ALA A 25 2.37 -0.07 13.70
CA ALA A 25 3.25 1.09 13.91
C ALA A 25 3.46 1.90 12.61
N TYR A 26 3.60 1.24 11.44
CA TYR A 26 3.71 1.94 10.16
C TYR A 26 2.41 2.64 9.74
N SER A 27 1.25 1.99 9.87
CA SER A 27 -0.04 2.63 9.55
C SER A 27 -0.25 3.88 10.41
N VAL A 28 -0.02 3.80 11.72
CA VAL A 28 -0.12 4.95 12.64
C VAL A 28 0.88 6.05 12.28
N HIS A 29 2.11 5.68 11.90
CA HIS A 29 3.14 6.65 11.53
C HIS A 29 2.78 7.41 10.24
N ILE A 30 2.27 6.71 9.22
CA ILE A 30 1.85 7.31 7.95
C ILE A 30 0.67 8.26 8.19
N SER A 31 -0.35 7.84 8.95
CA SER A 31 -1.46 8.72 9.31
C SER A 31 -1.01 9.94 10.11
N ALA A 32 -0.02 9.80 11.00
CA ALA A 32 0.54 10.90 11.78
C ALA A 32 1.38 11.87 10.93
N LEU A 33 2.11 11.38 9.92
CA LEU A 33 2.86 12.21 8.97
C LEU A 33 1.92 12.98 8.03
N SER A 34 0.88 12.32 7.51
CA SER A 34 -0.14 12.95 6.67
C SER A 34 -0.91 14.04 7.41
N SER A 35 -1.22 13.82 8.70
CA SER A 35 -1.87 14.81 9.56
C SER A 35 -1.00 16.06 9.82
N GLN A 36 0.30 16.00 9.54
CA GLN A 36 1.26 17.11 9.67
C GLN A 36 1.59 17.77 8.34
N HIS A 37 0.84 17.49 7.26
CA HIS A 37 1.12 17.94 5.90
C HIS A 37 2.48 17.51 5.33
N ASN A 38 3.18 16.57 5.97
CA ASN A 38 4.45 16.05 5.49
C ASN A 38 4.24 14.84 4.55
N ASN A 39 3.45 15.07 3.50
CA ASN A 39 3.00 14.01 2.62
C ASN A 39 4.14 13.42 1.76
N HIS A 40 5.20 14.19 1.51
CA HIS A 40 6.36 13.72 0.75
C HIS A 40 7.15 12.66 1.54
N ASP A 41 7.46 12.93 2.82
CA ASP A 41 8.17 11.96 3.67
C ASP A 41 7.30 10.73 3.95
N ALA A 42 5.98 10.91 4.12
CA ALA A 42 5.04 9.79 4.23
C ALA A 42 5.06 8.90 2.98
N MET A 43 5.12 9.50 1.78
CA MET A 43 5.23 8.77 0.52
C MET A 43 6.53 7.98 0.43
N GLU A 44 7.67 8.60 0.78
CA GLU A 44 8.98 7.95 0.75
C GLU A 44 9.04 6.73 1.69
N VAL A 45 8.59 6.90 2.94
CA VAL A 45 8.54 5.82 3.93
C VAL A 45 7.62 4.69 3.44
N GLY A 46 6.44 5.03 2.95
CA GLY A 46 5.49 4.04 2.44
C GLY A 46 6.04 3.23 1.26
N LEU A 47 6.67 3.91 0.29
CA LEU A 47 7.30 3.26 -0.86
C LEU A 47 8.47 2.35 -0.44
N ASN A 48 9.25 2.77 0.56
CA ASN A 48 10.31 1.94 1.11
C ASN A 48 9.76 0.66 1.77
N VAL A 49 8.73 0.79 2.59
CA VAL A 49 8.09 -0.35 3.28
C VAL A 49 7.47 -1.32 2.27
N LEU A 50 6.75 -0.83 1.26
CA LEU A 50 6.24 -1.65 0.15
C LEU A 50 7.36 -2.37 -0.60
N GLY A 51 8.47 -1.67 -0.88
CA GLY A 51 9.63 -2.25 -1.54
C GLY A 51 10.27 -3.39 -0.75
N ARG A 52 10.39 -3.25 0.57
CA ARG A 52 10.88 -4.33 1.48
C ARG A 52 9.94 -5.54 1.48
N MET A 53 8.67 -5.36 1.14
CA MET A 53 7.68 -6.42 0.97
C MET A 53 7.55 -6.93 -0.46
N GLY A 54 8.41 -6.48 -1.39
CA GLY A 54 8.43 -6.94 -2.78
C GLY A 54 7.43 -6.23 -3.70
N VAL A 55 6.78 -5.16 -3.24
CA VAL A 55 5.88 -4.33 -4.06
C VAL A 55 6.58 -3.02 -4.37
N THR A 56 7.00 -2.85 -5.63
CA THR A 56 7.77 -1.68 -6.06
C THR A 56 6.99 -0.82 -7.03
N PHE A 57 7.32 0.47 -7.02
CA PHE A 57 6.79 1.50 -7.90
C PHE A 57 7.94 2.31 -8.50
N PRO A 58 7.75 2.91 -9.68
CA PRO A 58 8.69 3.89 -10.22
C PRO A 58 8.82 5.07 -9.25
N SER A 59 10.03 5.64 -9.16
CA SER A 59 10.30 6.79 -8.29
C SER A 59 9.59 8.06 -8.77
N ASP A 60 9.36 8.20 -10.07
CA ASP A 60 8.72 9.36 -10.68
C ASP A 60 7.76 8.93 -11.80
N PRO A 61 6.52 8.51 -11.47
CA PRO A 61 5.57 8.03 -12.46
C PRO A 61 5.02 9.17 -13.33
N ASP A 62 4.72 8.86 -14.58
CA ASP A 62 4.01 9.75 -15.50
C ASP A 62 2.73 9.09 -16.04
N ASP A 63 1.98 9.84 -16.85
CA ASP A 63 0.70 9.37 -17.39
C ASP A 63 0.87 8.23 -18.42
N THR A 64 2.07 8.03 -18.96
CA THR A 64 2.38 6.91 -19.85
C THR A 64 2.48 5.63 -19.02
N ILE A 65 3.25 5.66 -17.94
CA ILE A 65 3.37 4.54 -17.00
C ILE A 65 2.01 4.17 -16.42
N VAL A 66 1.20 5.16 -16.03
CA VAL A 66 -0.15 4.93 -15.52
C VAL A 66 -1.02 4.21 -16.56
N ARG A 67 -0.99 4.63 -17.84
CA ARG A 67 -1.74 3.97 -18.92
C ARG A 67 -1.28 2.54 -19.18
N GLU A 68 0.03 2.28 -19.09
CA GLU A 68 0.57 0.92 -19.21
C GLU A 68 0.07 0.01 -18.08
N GLU A 69 0.09 0.48 -16.83
CA GLU A 69 -0.44 -0.28 -15.68
C GLU A 69 -1.95 -0.50 -15.76
N PHE A 70 -2.71 0.49 -16.22
CA PHE A 70 -4.13 0.29 -16.52
C PHE A 70 -4.35 -0.76 -17.60
N SER A 71 -3.55 -0.76 -18.66
CA SER A 71 -3.67 -1.73 -19.75
C SER A 71 -3.36 -3.15 -19.27
N LYS A 72 -2.31 -3.32 -18.45
CA LYS A 72 -1.99 -4.60 -17.80
C LYS A 72 -3.14 -5.09 -16.92
N THR A 73 -3.67 -4.21 -16.06
CA THR A 73 -4.78 -4.54 -15.16
C THR A 73 -6.04 -4.91 -15.95
N LYS A 74 -6.34 -4.20 -17.04
CA LYS A 74 -7.46 -4.52 -17.92
C LYS A 74 -7.33 -5.92 -18.52
N ILE A 75 -6.15 -6.30 -19.00
CA ILE A 75 -5.90 -7.64 -19.55
C ILE A 75 -6.12 -8.71 -18.47
N MET A 76 -5.68 -8.48 -17.23
CA MET A 76 -5.91 -9.41 -16.12
C MET A 76 -7.39 -9.56 -15.75
N LEU A 77 -8.22 -8.56 -16.05
CA LEU A 77 -9.66 -8.55 -15.81
C LEU A 77 -10.47 -9.21 -16.94
N GLU A 78 -9.85 -9.60 -18.05
CA GLU A 78 -10.56 -10.22 -19.16
C GLU A 78 -11.11 -11.62 -18.79
N GLY A 79 -12.27 -11.97 -19.35
CA GLY A 79 -12.95 -13.24 -19.09
C GLY A 79 -13.68 -13.29 -17.74
N ASP A 80 -13.79 -14.49 -17.16
CA ASP A 80 -14.50 -14.74 -15.89
C ASP A 80 -13.63 -14.46 -14.64
N ALA A 81 -12.51 -13.75 -14.79
CA ALA A 81 -11.55 -13.50 -13.73
C ALA A 81 -12.20 -12.88 -12.48
N PHE A 82 -13.12 -11.92 -12.68
CA PHE A 82 -13.84 -11.28 -11.58
C PHE A 82 -14.67 -12.26 -10.74
N ALA A 83 -15.46 -13.12 -11.41
CA ALA A 83 -16.32 -14.10 -10.72
C ALA A 83 -15.49 -15.15 -9.96
N GLN A 84 -14.33 -15.54 -10.50
CA GLN A 84 -13.41 -16.47 -9.84
C GLN A 84 -12.75 -15.84 -8.61
N VAL A 85 -12.44 -14.55 -8.67
CA VAL A 85 -11.74 -13.82 -7.60
C VAL A 85 -12.66 -13.51 -6.42
N ALA A 86 -13.93 -13.16 -6.68
CA ALA A 86 -14.93 -12.91 -5.64
C ALA A 86 -15.16 -14.12 -4.72
N SER A 87 -14.81 -15.33 -5.15
CA SER A 87 -14.91 -16.56 -4.35
C SER A 87 -13.71 -16.83 -3.44
N LYS A 88 -12.64 -16.03 -3.53
CA LYS A 88 -11.39 -16.20 -2.77
C LYS A 88 -11.18 -15.01 -1.86
N SER A 89 -10.79 -15.26 -0.62
CA SER A 89 -10.42 -14.22 0.35
C SER A 89 -8.94 -14.28 0.68
N ILE A 90 -8.30 -13.12 0.82
CA ILE A 90 -6.91 -13.02 1.28
C ILE A 90 -6.87 -13.36 2.77
N VAL A 91 -6.20 -14.46 3.11
CA VAL A 91 -5.98 -14.86 4.52
C VAL A 91 -4.54 -14.63 4.98
N ASP A 92 -3.62 -14.35 4.04
CA ASP A 92 -2.23 -14.07 4.36
C ASP A 92 -2.09 -12.66 4.95
N LYS A 93 -1.62 -12.59 6.20
CA LYS A 93 -1.52 -11.33 6.96
C LYS A 93 -0.57 -10.31 6.31
N ARG A 94 0.49 -10.77 5.64
CA ARG A 94 1.41 -9.86 4.94
C ARG A 94 0.72 -9.23 3.73
N MET A 95 -0.06 -10.00 2.99
CA MET A 95 -0.82 -9.50 1.87
C MET A 95 -1.94 -8.55 2.32
N LEU A 96 -2.65 -8.85 3.41
CA LEU A 96 -3.63 -7.93 4.00
C LEU A 96 -3.00 -6.58 4.35
N PHE A 97 -1.81 -6.59 4.93
CA PHE A 97 -1.10 -5.36 5.23
C PHE A 97 -0.64 -4.60 3.98
N ILE A 98 -0.16 -5.29 2.96
CA ILE A 98 0.19 -4.65 1.68
C ILE A 98 -1.04 -3.92 1.12
N MET A 99 -2.23 -4.53 1.19
CA MET A 99 -3.47 -3.92 0.74
C MET A 99 -3.84 -2.67 1.55
N GLU A 100 -3.79 -2.75 2.88
CA GLU A 100 -4.06 -1.62 3.78
C GLU A 100 -3.06 -0.46 3.57
N LEU A 101 -1.78 -0.79 3.40
CA LEU A 101 -0.74 0.20 3.15
C LEU A 101 -0.93 0.90 1.80
N LEU A 102 -1.27 0.15 0.75
CA LEU A 102 -1.58 0.73 -0.57
C LEU A 102 -2.79 1.66 -0.51
N GLU A 103 -3.84 1.29 0.22
CA GLU A 103 -5.01 2.13 0.45
C GLU A 103 -4.64 3.44 1.17
N SER A 104 -3.94 3.34 2.30
CA SER A 104 -3.45 4.50 3.06
C SER A 104 -2.60 5.43 2.18
N MET A 105 -1.67 4.86 1.41
CA MET A 105 -0.81 5.63 0.52
C MET A 105 -1.55 6.25 -0.67
N ALA A 106 -2.67 5.70 -1.10
CA ALA A 106 -3.50 6.29 -2.16
C ALA A 106 -4.07 7.65 -1.74
N TYR A 107 -4.43 7.81 -0.46
CA TYR A 107 -4.83 9.09 0.11
C TYR A 107 -3.65 10.07 0.18
N VAL A 108 -2.46 9.61 0.59
CA VAL A 108 -1.25 10.45 0.61
C VAL A 108 -0.87 10.93 -0.79
N ALA A 109 -0.98 10.05 -1.79
CA ALA A 109 -0.67 10.34 -3.19
C ALA A 109 -1.52 11.47 -3.78
N TYR A 110 -2.75 11.65 -3.29
CA TYR A 110 -3.60 12.76 -3.71
C TYR A 110 -2.95 14.13 -3.43
N TYR A 111 -2.17 14.23 -2.35
CA TYR A 111 -1.52 15.47 -1.91
C TYR A 111 -0.08 15.64 -2.39
N THR A 112 0.55 14.60 -2.97
CA THR A 112 1.94 14.66 -3.48
C THR A 112 1.99 14.59 -4.99
N LYS A 113 1.61 13.43 -5.55
CA LYS A 113 1.65 13.17 -6.98
C LYS A 113 0.57 12.16 -7.35
N HIS A 114 -0.48 12.66 -7.99
CA HIS A 114 -1.72 11.94 -8.25
C HIS A 114 -1.54 10.65 -9.08
N GLN A 115 -0.48 10.55 -9.91
CA GLN A 115 -0.17 9.32 -10.65
C GLN A 115 -0.02 8.12 -9.71
N PHE A 116 0.53 8.29 -8.51
CA PHE A 116 0.66 7.21 -7.54
C PHE A 116 -0.70 6.68 -7.06
N THR A 117 -1.73 7.53 -6.93
CA THR A 117 -3.09 7.08 -6.57
C THR A 117 -3.58 6.02 -7.56
N SER A 118 -3.40 6.28 -8.86
CA SER A 118 -3.80 5.33 -9.91
C SER A 118 -2.95 4.06 -9.88
N LEU A 119 -1.64 4.18 -9.63
CA LEU A 119 -0.75 3.01 -9.55
C LEU A 119 -1.08 2.12 -8.35
N PHE A 120 -1.36 2.70 -7.18
CA PHE A 120 -1.76 1.94 -5.99
C PHE A 120 -3.09 1.25 -6.19
N ALA A 121 -4.09 1.94 -6.76
CA ALA A 121 -5.37 1.34 -7.11
C ALA A 121 -5.24 0.16 -8.09
N ASN A 122 -4.48 0.33 -9.18
CA ASN A 122 -4.20 -0.76 -10.12
C ASN A 122 -3.50 -1.93 -9.42
N ARG A 123 -2.51 -1.67 -8.56
CA ARG A 123 -1.81 -2.73 -7.83
C ARG A 123 -2.75 -3.49 -6.88
N MET A 124 -3.64 -2.81 -6.17
CA MET A 124 -4.64 -3.47 -5.32
C MET A 124 -5.56 -4.39 -6.12
N VAL A 125 -6.01 -3.96 -7.30
CA VAL A 125 -6.81 -4.82 -8.21
C VAL A 125 -5.99 -6.02 -8.67
N GLN A 126 -4.77 -5.81 -9.16
CA GLN A 126 -3.89 -6.89 -9.62
C GLN A 126 -3.63 -7.93 -8.51
N LEU A 127 -3.33 -7.47 -7.28
CA LEU A 127 -3.13 -8.35 -6.13
C LEU A 127 -4.41 -9.09 -5.77
N SER A 128 -5.56 -8.43 -5.85
CA SER A 128 -6.85 -9.08 -5.57
C SER A 128 -7.13 -10.20 -6.58
N LEU A 129 -6.80 -9.98 -7.86
CA LEU A 129 -6.96 -10.99 -8.90
C LEU A 129 -6.07 -12.22 -8.67
N LEU A 130 -4.90 -12.04 -8.05
CA LEU A 130 -3.95 -13.11 -7.78
C LEU A 130 -4.23 -13.84 -6.46
N HIS A 131 -4.67 -13.13 -5.43
CA HIS A 131 -4.71 -13.63 -4.05
C HIS A 131 -6.12 -13.72 -3.45
N GLY A 132 -7.15 -13.20 -4.13
CA GLY A 132 -8.51 -13.07 -3.61
C GLY A 132 -8.81 -11.65 -3.13
N ILE A 133 -10.03 -11.41 -2.69
CA ILE A 133 -10.44 -10.10 -2.16
C ILE A 133 -10.03 -9.92 -0.70
N CYS A 134 -9.70 -8.69 -0.31
CA CYS A 134 -9.50 -8.32 1.09
C CYS A 134 -10.86 -7.92 1.69
N GLU A 135 -11.41 -8.69 2.63
CA GLU A 135 -12.68 -8.33 3.30
C GLU A 135 -12.56 -7.08 4.19
N SER A 136 -11.35 -6.78 4.68
CA SER A 136 -11.11 -5.70 5.64
C SER A 136 -10.69 -4.38 5.00
N ALA A 137 -10.46 -4.33 3.68
CA ALA A 137 -10.16 -3.09 2.96
C ALA A 137 -11.49 -2.52 2.45
N PRO A 138 -12.04 -1.49 3.09
CA PRO A 138 -13.32 -0.94 2.70
C PRO A 138 -13.16 -0.18 1.39
N PHE A 139 -14.03 -0.49 0.44
CA PHE A 139 -14.79 0.61 -0.13
C PHE A 139 -16.12 0.69 0.60
#